data_AF-A0A8T5SM52-F1
#
_entry.id   AF-A0A8T5SM52-F1
#
_cell.length_a   1.000
_cell.length_b   1.000
_cell.length_c   1.000
_cell.angle_alpha   90.00
_cell.angle_beta   90.00
_cell.angle_gamma   90.00
#
_symmetry.space_group_name_H-M   'P 1'
#
loop_
_entity.id
_entity.type
_entity.pdbx_description
1 polymer ?
#
loop_
_entity_poly.entity_id
_entity_poly.type
_entity_poly.pdbx_seq_one_letter_code
_entity_poly.pdbx_strand_id
1 'polypeptide(L)'
;MNLKKHKQELAGRIGLLDVVADNQLALELIELHEKKCIICQEDRLSCTVRPSCMNRNFLNALIEIGVTPQDLPSFCYSQYLEQIRRFILEKRGREMIDRRIPIKDLLSTLNVSSIRHFTTKFKKVWKNFSSALEDNEVLVIGDSLIFNFDFARGIVTLNPIHDLIDNFKIFNLYSQIFSNHFELKSSVTDLTLNWWLLSISVEGHTQSSAKSQLKVGSLKGFDAVYTTEIEDSVKIQAEVIARNESSSLEVGQLRDLFQRVSKFEKQD
;
A
#
# COMPACT_ATOMS: atom_id res chain seq x y z
N MET A 1 23.60 -10.42 -12.48
CA MET A 1 22.15 -10.60 -12.73
C MET A 1 21.96 -11.94 -13.41
N ASN A 2 21.19 -12.84 -12.81
CA ASN A 2 20.82 -14.13 -13.40
C ASN A 2 19.34 -14.36 -13.10
N LEU A 3 18.47 -13.62 -13.79
CA LEU A 3 17.04 -13.58 -13.44
C LEU A 3 16.30 -14.85 -13.86
N LYS A 4 16.79 -15.56 -14.88
CA LYS A 4 16.14 -16.76 -15.43
C LYS A 4 15.98 -17.90 -14.42
N LYS A 5 16.80 -17.93 -13.37
CA LYS A 5 16.68 -18.92 -12.31
C LYS A 5 15.40 -18.73 -11.47
N HIS A 6 14.83 -17.53 -11.47
CA HIS A 6 13.65 -17.14 -10.69
C HIS A 6 12.32 -17.28 -11.47
N LYS A 7 12.33 -18.07 -12.57
CA LYS A 7 11.17 -18.20 -13.46
C LYS A 7 10.01 -18.96 -12.83
N GLN A 8 10.29 -19.91 -11.93
CA GLN A 8 9.28 -20.75 -11.31
C GLN A 8 8.47 -19.94 -10.30
N GLU A 9 9.14 -19.07 -9.55
CA GLU A 9 8.57 -18.14 -8.59
C GLU A 9 7.67 -17.12 -9.30
N LEU A 10 8.10 -16.60 -10.45
CA LEU A 10 7.27 -15.73 -11.27
C LEU A 10 6.07 -16.47 -11.86
N ALA A 11 6.27 -17.68 -12.41
CA ALA A 11 5.19 -18.49 -12.99
C ALA A 11 4.11 -18.81 -11.94
N GLY A 12 4.51 -19.20 -10.73
CA GLY A 12 3.58 -19.48 -9.63
C GLY A 12 2.75 -18.27 -9.19
N ARG A 13 3.18 -17.05 -9.50
CA ARG A 13 2.44 -15.80 -9.24
C ARG A 13 1.56 -15.35 -10.41
N ILE A 14 1.88 -15.77 -11.64
CA ILE A 14 1.06 -15.46 -12.82
C ILE A 14 -0.28 -16.21 -12.69
N GLY A 15 -0.23 -17.55 -12.59
CA GLY A 15 -1.41 -18.38 -12.35
C GLY A 15 -2.58 -18.11 -13.32
N LEU A 16 -2.28 -17.74 -14.57
CA LEU A 16 -3.29 -17.36 -15.57
C LEU A 16 -3.65 -18.54 -16.48
N LEU A 17 -2.69 -19.44 -16.74
CA LEU A 17 -2.82 -20.55 -17.68
C LEU A 17 -2.55 -21.88 -16.96
N ASP A 18 -2.12 -22.91 -17.70
CA ASP A 18 -1.56 -24.11 -17.11
C ASP A 18 -0.09 -23.89 -16.69
N VAL A 19 0.41 -24.77 -15.81
CA VAL A 19 1.76 -24.68 -15.24
C VAL A 19 2.85 -24.61 -16.31
N VAL A 20 2.70 -25.33 -17.44
CA VAL A 20 3.73 -25.34 -18.48
C VAL A 20 3.70 -24.01 -19.25
N ALA A 21 2.51 -23.54 -19.63
CA ALA A 21 2.33 -22.27 -20.30
C ALA A 21 2.79 -21.07 -19.44
N ASP A 22 2.45 -21.05 -18.15
CA ASP A 22 2.88 -19.99 -17.22
C ASP A 22 4.40 -19.99 -17.02
N ASN A 23 5.04 -21.17 -16.99
CA ASN A 23 6.50 -21.26 -16.91
C ASN A 23 7.18 -20.73 -18.18
N GLN A 24 6.63 -21.01 -19.36
CA GLN A 24 7.14 -20.50 -20.63
C GLN A 24 6.95 -18.98 -20.71
N LEU A 25 5.78 -18.48 -20.34
CA LEU A 25 5.47 -17.05 -20.30
C LEU A 25 6.39 -16.31 -19.32
N ALA A 26 6.59 -16.84 -18.11
CA ALA A 26 7.49 -16.26 -17.12
C ALA A 26 8.94 -16.17 -17.64
N LEU A 27 9.41 -17.21 -18.34
CA LEU A 27 10.73 -17.21 -18.95
C LEU A 27 10.85 -16.13 -20.02
N GLU A 28 9.90 -16.05 -20.95
CA GLU A 28 9.90 -15.04 -22.03
C GLU A 28 9.83 -13.61 -21.48
N LEU A 29 9.00 -13.38 -20.47
CA LEU A 29 8.90 -12.09 -19.78
C LEU A 29 10.21 -11.70 -19.11
N ILE A 30 10.84 -12.62 -18.39
CA ILE A 30 12.13 -12.38 -17.74
C ILE A 30 13.19 -12.07 -18.79
N GLU A 31 13.29 -12.84 -19.87
CA GLU A 31 14.30 -12.62 -20.91
C GLU A 31 14.14 -11.27 -21.62
N LEU A 32 12.90 -10.89 -21.92
CA LEU A 32 12.60 -9.60 -22.54
C LEU A 32 13.01 -8.44 -21.63
N HIS A 33 12.66 -8.52 -20.35
CA HIS A 33 12.95 -7.46 -19.39
C HIS A 33 14.42 -7.44 -18.96
N GLU A 34 15.09 -8.58 -18.88
CA GLU A 34 16.52 -8.69 -18.59
C GLU A 34 17.34 -7.93 -19.63
N LYS A 35 17.06 -8.15 -20.93
CA LYS A 35 17.69 -7.39 -22.03
C LYS A 35 17.44 -5.89 -21.93
N LYS A 36 16.19 -5.48 -21.67
CA LYS A 36 15.84 -4.06 -21.48
C LYS A 36 16.56 -3.46 -20.27
N CYS A 37 16.67 -4.21 -19.18
CA CYS A 37 17.35 -3.76 -17.96
C CYS A 37 18.86 -3.60 -18.16
N ILE A 38 19.50 -4.45 -18.98
CA ILE A 38 20.93 -4.31 -19.31
C ILE A 38 21.14 -3.01 -20.08
N ILE A 39 20.41 -2.81 -21.18
CA ILE A 39 20.50 -1.60 -22.03
C ILE A 39 20.22 -0.34 -21.20
N CYS A 40 19.19 -0.39 -20.35
CA CYS A 40 18.84 0.75 -19.51
C CYS A 40 19.96 1.06 -18.51
N GLN A 41 20.58 0.07 -17.87
CA GLN A 41 21.65 0.29 -16.88
C GLN A 41 22.98 0.75 -17.48
N GLU A 42 23.23 0.47 -18.76
CA GLU A 42 24.39 1.01 -19.49
C GLU A 42 24.29 2.54 -19.60
N ASP A 43 23.10 3.07 -19.88
CA ASP A 43 22.82 4.51 -19.80
C ASP A 43 22.34 4.92 -18.40
N ARG A 44 23.30 5.13 -17.50
CA ARG A 44 23.04 5.50 -16.10
C ARG A 44 22.18 6.75 -15.94
N LEU A 45 22.34 7.74 -16.81
CA LEU A 45 21.58 8.98 -16.75
C LEU A 45 20.12 8.71 -17.08
N SER A 46 19.88 8.00 -18.18
CA SER A 46 18.52 7.59 -18.58
C SER A 46 17.88 6.69 -17.52
N CYS A 47 18.57 5.68 -17.01
CA CYS A 47 18.03 4.80 -15.95
C CYS A 47 17.65 5.56 -14.67
N THR A 48 18.34 6.65 -14.36
CA THR A 48 18.04 7.46 -13.17
C THR A 48 16.82 8.35 -13.38
N VAL A 49 16.72 9.02 -14.53
CA VAL A 49 15.72 10.07 -14.79
C VAL A 49 14.46 9.53 -15.49
N ARG A 50 14.64 8.58 -16.42
CA ARG A 50 13.62 7.97 -17.29
C ARG A 50 13.90 6.47 -17.48
N PRO A 51 13.74 5.65 -16.42
CA PRO A 51 13.94 4.21 -16.54
C PRO A 51 13.00 3.63 -17.60
N SER A 52 13.50 2.68 -18.40
CA SER A 52 12.72 2.03 -19.46
C SER A 52 11.53 1.23 -18.93
N CYS A 53 11.54 0.88 -17.64
CA CYS A 53 10.40 0.34 -16.93
C CYS A 53 9.64 1.49 -16.23
N MET A 54 8.40 1.73 -16.66
CA MET A 54 7.52 2.70 -16.02
C MET A 54 7.43 2.39 -14.53
N ASN A 55 7.69 3.40 -13.70
CA ASN A 55 7.69 3.28 -12.25
C ASN A 55 8.46 2.06 -11.75
N ARG A 56 9.50 1.56 -12.44
CA ARG A 56 10.27 0.40 -11.99
C ARG A 56 9.41 -0.82 -11.64
N ASN A 57 8.24 -1.00 -12.28
CA ASN A 57 7.31 -2.08 -11.94
C ASN A 57 7.94 -3.47 -12.03
N PHE A 58 8.82 -3.69 -13.01
CA PHE A 58 9.56 -4.94 -13.12
C PHE A 58 10.47 -5.19 -11.91
N LEU A 59 11.11 -4.15 -11.37
CA LEU A 59 11.93 -4.28 -10.16
C LEU A 59 11.05 -4.63 -8.94
N ASN A 60 9.88 -4.00 -8.81
CA ASN A 60 8.91 -4.35 -7.77
C ASN A 60 8.47 -5.81 -7.87
N ALA A 61 8.21 -6.31 -9.09
CA ALA A 61 7.86 -7.71 -9.32
C ALA A 61 8.99 -8.67 -8.92
N LEU A 62 10.25 -8.34 -9.26
CA LEU A 62 11.40 -9.14 -8.84
C LEU A 62 11.54 -9.20 -7.30
N ILE A 63 11.30 -8.08 -6.62
CA ILE A 63 11.31 -8.03 -5.15
C ILE A 63 10.16 -8.87 -4.57
N GLU A 64 8.96 -8.80 -5.16
CA GLU A 64 7.78 -9.55 -4.73
C GLU A 64 7.94 -11.07 -4.85
N ILE A 65 8.66 -11.54 -5.88
CA ILE A 65 8.97 -12.98 -6.03
C ILE A 65 10.20 -13.42 -5.22
N GLY A 66 10.80 -12.53 -4.42
CA GLY A 66 11.90 -12.88 -3.52
C GLY A 66 13.28 -12.93 -4.16
N VAL A 67 13.48 -12.29 -5.33
CA VAL A 67 14.81 -12.21 -5.94
C VAL A 67 15.78 -11.49 -5.01
N THR A 68 16.93 -12.12 -4.75
CA THR A 68 17.92 -11.56 -3.83
C THR A 68 18.59 -10.31 -4.43
N PRO A 69 19.04 -9.35 -3.60
CA PRO A 69 19.65 -8.11 -4.09
C PRO A 69 20.85 -8.30 -5.03
N GLN A 70 21.57 -9.43 -4.94
CA GLN A 70 22.70 -9.75 -5.81
C GLN A 70 22.28 -10.04 -7.27
N ASP A 71 21.08 -10.58 -7.45
CA ASP A 71 20.55 -10.87 -8.78
C ASP A 71 19.79 -9.69 -9.37
N LEU A 72 19.32 -8.75 -8.54
CA LEU A 72 18.63 -7.56 -9.01
C LEU A 72 19.55 -6.70 -9.91
N PRO A 73 18.97 -5.92 -10.83
CA PRO A 73 19.64 -4.83 -11.54
C PRO A 73 20.36 -3.86 -10.59
N SER A 74 21.66 -4.04 -10.34
CA SER A 74 22.37 -3.38 -9.22
C SER A 74 22.34 -1.86 -9.28
N PHE A 75 22.59 -1.26 -10.45
CA PHE A 75 22.53 0.19 -10.60
C PHE A 75 21.10 0.70 -10.43
N CYS A 76 20.13 0.06 -11.08
CA CYS A 76 18.72 0.41 -10.93
C CYS A 76 18.30 0.31 -9.45
N TYR A 77 18.60 -0.79 -8.78
CA TYR A 77 18.23 -1.02 -7.39
C TYR A 77 18.87 -0.01 -6.42
N SER A 78 20.15 0.34 -6.59
CA SER A 78 20.78 1.40 -5.79
C SER A 78 20.10 2.76 -5.97
N GLN A 79 19.76 3.16 -7.20
CA GLN A 79 19.03 4.39 -7.46
C GLN A 79 17.61 4.34 -6.86
N TYR A 80 16.99 3.15 -6.86
CA TYR A 80 15.68 2.95 -6.25
C TYR A 80 15.71 3.21 -4.73
N LEU A 81 16.68 2.62 -4.02
CA LEU A 81 16.87 2.84 -2.59
C LEU A 81 17.19 4.30 -2.26
N GLU A 82 18.06 4.97 -3.04
CA GLU A 82 18.38 6.38 -2.82
C GLU A 82 17.16 7.29 -3.04
N GLN A 83 16.33 7.00 -4.05
CA GLN A 83 15.08 7.74 -4.28
C GLN A 83 14.13 7.59 -3.09
N ILE A 84 13.99 6.37 -2.54
CA ILE A 84 13.18 6.12 -1.35
C ILE A 84 13.74 6.86 -0.13
N ARG A 85 15.07 6.82 0.08
CA ARG A 85 15.74 7.53 1.17
C ARG A 85 15.44 9.02 1.14
N ARG A 86 15.61 9.66 -0.02
CA ARG A 86 15.34 11.10 -0.23
C ARG A 86 13.86 11.43 -0.05
N PHE A 87 12.97 10.57 -0.51
CA PHE A 87 11.54 10.77 -0.34
C PHE A 87 11.14 10.74 1.14
N ILE A 88 11.60 9.74 1.90
CA ILE A 88 11.25 9.56 3.30
C ILE A 88 11.93 10.59 4.21
N LEU A 89 13.23 10.83 4.03
CA LEU A 89 14.02 11.67 4.96
C LEU A 89 14.06 13.14 4.55
N GLU A 90 14.09 13.44 3.25
CA GLU A 90 14.26 14.80 2.73
C GLU A 90 12.95 15.38 2.17
N LYS A 91 11.88 14.58 2.09
CA LYS A 91 10.60 14.94 1.44
C LYS A 91 10.78 15.41 0.00
N ARG A 92 11.74 14.83 -0.72
CA ARG A 92 12.10 15.19 -2.10
C ARG A 92 11.89 14.03 -3.05
N GLY A 93 11.51 14.36 -4.29
CA GLY A 93 11.37 13.39 -5.37
C GLY A 93 9.92 13.14 -5.76
N ARG A 94 9.70 12.07 -6.50
CA ARG A 94 8.36 11.65 -6.93
C ARG A 94 7.66 10.88 -5.83
N GLU A 95 6.33 10.87 -5.87
CA GLU A 95 5.52 10.07 -4.96
C GLU A 95 5.87 8.58 -5.09
N MET A 96 6.02 7.92 -3.95
CA MET A 96 6.41 6.53 -3.87
C MET A 96 5.19 5.66 -3.64
N ILE A 97 4.40 5.44 -4.68
CA ILE A 97 3.20 4.59 -4.66
C ILE A 97 3.58 3.12 -4.93
N ASP A 98 3.02 2.20 -4.14
CA ASP A 98 3.17 0.73 -4.18
C ASP A 98 4.61 0.24 -4.29
N ARG A 99 5.52 0.91 -3.59
CA ARG A 99 6.95 0.63 -3.64
C ARG A 99 7.31 -0.54 -2.73
N ARG A 100 7.72 -1.65 -3.33
CA ARG A 100 8.14 -2.86 -2.61
C ARG A 100 9.64 -2.84 -2.38
N ILE A 101 10.06 -3.17 -1.17
CA ILE A 101 11.47 -3.14 -0.75
C ILE A 101 11.69 -4.29 0.24
N PRO A 102 12.80 -5.03 0.20
CA PRO A 102 13.17 -5.92 1.29
C PRO A 102 13.29 -5.14 2.62
N ILE A 103 12.72 -5.69 3.71
CA ILE A 103 12.69 -4.99 5.00
C ILE A 103 14.10 -4.60 5.45
N LYS A 104 15.07 -5.52 5.31
CA LYS A 104 16.48 -5.28 5.68
C LYS A 104 17.06 -4.06 4.96
N ASP A 105 16.76 -3.93 3.67
CA ASP A 105 17.31 -2.88 2.83
C ASP A 105 16.63 -1.53 3.11
N LEU A 106 15.31 -1.51 3.39
CA LEU A 106 14.65 -0.29 3.88
C LEU A 106 15.29 0.18 5.19
N LEU A 107 15.46 -0.73 6.16
CA LEU A 107 15.98 -0.39 7.48
C LEU A 107 17.41 0.16 7.38
N SER A 108 18.29 -0.50 6.61
CA SER A 108 19.65 -0.01 6.38
C SER A 108 19.66 1.34 5.66
N THR A 109 18.80 1.52 4.65
CA THR A 109 18.68 2.77 3.88
C THR A 109 18.27 3.96 4.76
N LEU A 110 17.45 3.71 5.78
CA LEU A 110 16.97 4.73 6.72
C LEU A 110 17.84 4.87 7.98
N ASN A 111 18.99 4.18 8.02
CA ASN A 111 19.92 4.13 9.16
C ASN A 111 19.19 3.74 10.46
N VAL A 112 18.40 2.66 10.40
CA VAL A 112 17.72 2.06 11.56
C VAL A 112 18.02 0.56 11.61
N SER A 113 18.13 0.03 12.82
CA SER A 113 18.60 -1.35 13.06
C SER A 113 17.48 -2.38 13.14
N SER A 114 16.25 -1.94 13.37
CA SER A 114 15.07 -2.79 13.54
C SER A 114 13.80 -1.99 13.30
N ILE A 115 12.66 -2.69 13.13
CA ILE A 115 11.35 -2.03 13.03
C ILE A 115 11.00 -1.29 14.33
N ARG A 116 11.39 -1.82 15.49
CA ARG A 116 11.23 -1.10 16.76
C ARG A 116 12.00 0.23 16.77
N HIS A 117 13.22 0.23 16.23
CA HIS A 117 14.00 1.46 16.08
C HIS A 117 13.33 2.40 15.05
N PHE A 118 12.85 1.88 13.92
CA PHE A 118 12.09 2.63 12.93
C PHE A 118 10.87 3.34 13.56
N THR A 119 9.98 2.61 14.23
CA THR A 119 8.78 3.18 14.86
C THR A 119 9.14 4.21 15.93
N THR A 120 10.11 3.92 16.79
CA THR A 120 10.56 4.85 17.84
C THR A 120 11.15 6.14 17.27
N LYS A 121 11.94 6.04 16.19
CA LYS A 121 12.56 7.19 15.52
C LYS A 121 11.50 8.06 14.86
N PHE A 122 10.65 7.46 14.04
CA PHE A 122 9.70 8.22 13.23
C PHE A 122 8.47 8.70 14.01
N LYS A 123 8.07 8.02 15.09
CA LYS A 123 7.05 8.53 16.02
C LYS A 123 7.38 9.91 16.60
N LYS A 124 8.68 10.25 16.73
CA LYS A 124 9.12 11.56 17.22
C LYS A 124 9.08 12.66 16.16
N VAL A 125 9.06 12.28 14.87
CA VAL A 125 9.26 13.22 13.75
C VAL A 125 7.97 13.38 12.93
N TRP A 126 7.20 12.32 12.77
CA TRP A 126 5.96 12.32 12.00
C TRP A 126 4.77 12.74 12.84
N LYS A 127 3.99 13.67 12.29
CA LYS A 127 2.68 14.04 12.85
C LYS A 127 1.71 12.88 12.68
N ASN A 128 0.83 12.73 13.67
CA ASN A 128 -0.23 11.74 13.71
C ASN A 128 0.30 10.32 13.44
N PHE A 129 1.47 10.02 14.00
CA PHE A 129 2.07 8.70 13.89
C PHE A 129 1.12 7.66 14.49
N SER A 130 0.82 6.63 13.70
CA SER A 130 0.07 5.47 14.18
C SER A 130 0.72 4.20 13.66
N SER A 131 0.55 3.12 14.42
CA SER A 131 1.01 1.79 14.03
C SER A 131 0.04 0.75 14.55
N ALA A 132 -0.19 -0.30 13.77
CA ALA A 132 -0.97 -1.46 14.16
C ALA A 132 -0.23 -2.74 13.75
N LEU A 133 -0.41 -3.79 14.54
CA LEU A 133 0.24 -5.10 14.36
C LEU A 133 -0.86 -6.16 14.39
N GLU A 134 -0.86 -7.03 13.40
CA GLU A 134 -1.73 -8.21 13.33
C GLU A 134 -0.89 -9.37 12.77
N ASP A 135 -0.81 -10.49 13.52
CA ASP A 135 -0.06 -11.69 13.12
C ASP A 135 1.36 -11.39 12.57
N ASN A 136 1.52 -11.46 11.24
CA ASN A 136 2.78 -11.28 10.50
C ASN A 136 2.85 -9.95 9.74
N GLU A 137 1.97 -9.01 10.02
CA GLU A 137 1.92 -7.71 9.36
C GLU A 137 1.99 -6.54 10.35
N VAL A 138 2.81 -5.54 10.02
CA VAL A 138 2.83 -4.26 10.74
C VAL A 138 2.50 -3.14 9.77
N LEU A 139 1.44 -2.41 10.07
CA LEU A 139 1.14 -1.15 9.40
C LEU A 139 1.73 0.01 10.21
N VAL A 140 2.36 0.96 9.52
CA VAL A 140 2.81 2.24 10.10
C VAL A 140 2.33 3.36 9.19
N ILE A 141 1.77 4.42 9.77
CA ILE A 141 1.39 5.64 9.07
C ILE A 141 1.92 6.88 9.79
N GLY A 142 2.36 7.87 9.01
CA GLY A 142 2.76 9.17 9.53
C GLY A 142 3.26 10.07 8.42
N ASP A 143 3.03 11.38 8.54
CA ASP A 143 3.44 12.37 7.53
C ASP A 143 2.95 12.03 6.11
N SER A 144 1.74 11.47 6.00
CA SER A 144 1.11 10.95 4.77
C SER A 144 1.80 9.73 4.13
N LEU A 145 2.78 9.13 4.80
CA LEU A 145 3.43 7.89 4.37
C LEU A 145 2.76 6.69 5.04
N ILE A 146 2.51 5.63 4.28
CA ILE A 146 2.00 4.35 4.76
C ILE A 146 3.04 3.27 4.48
N PHE A 147 3.35 2.44 5.47
CA PHE A 147 4.24 1.30 5.35
C PHE A 147 3.47 0.05 5.76
N ASN A 148 3.38 -0.92 4.86
CA ASN A 148 2.93 -2.27 5.19
C ASN A 148 4.14 -3.20 5.23
N PHE A 149 4.56 -3.61 6.43
CA PHE A 149 5.62 -4.58 6.64
C PHE A 149 5.02 -5.98 6.68
N ASP A 150 5.33 -6.81 5.68
CA ASP A 150 4.94 -8.21 5.63
C ASP A 150 6.14 -9.09 6.01
N PHE A 151 6.07 -9.71 7.19
CA PHE A 151 7.14 -10.55 7.72
C PHE A 151 7.27 -11.90 7.03
N ALA A 152 6.16 -12.44 6.51
CA ALA A 152 6.17 -13.72 5.82
C ALA A 152 6.92 -13.60 4.48
N ARG A 153 6.72 -12.49 3.77
CA ARG A 153 7.44 -12.18 2.53
C ARG A 153 8.78 -11.48 2.76
N GLY A 154 9.01 -10.91 3.95
CA GLY A 154 10.23 -10.16 4.26
C GLY A 154 10.36 -8.84 3.49
N ILE A 155 9.23 -8.27 3.05
CA ILE A 155 9.15 -7.04 2.27
C ILE A 155 8.32 -5.99 3.01
N VAL A 156 8.52 -4.74 2.61
CA VAL A 156 7.68 -3.61 2.98
C VAL A 156 7.14 -2.94 1.73
N THR A 157 5.84 -2.68 1.70
CA THR A 157 5.19 -1.87 0.67
C THR A 157 4.99 -0.46 1.22
N LEU A 158 5.63 0.51 0.56
CA LEU A 158 5.48 1.94 0.83
C LEU A 158 4.35 2.52 -0.04
N ASN A 159 3.46 3.25 0.61
CA ASN A 159 2.18 3.76 0.11
C ASN A 159 1.44 2.72 -0.75
N PRO A 160 0.98 1.61 -0.14
CA PRO A 160 0.21 0.58 -0.82
C PRO A 160 -1.18 1.16 -1.15
N ILE A 161 -1.32 1.99 -2.17
CA ILE A 161 -2.58 2.65 -2.53
C ILE A 161 -3.46 1.70 -3.33
N HIS A 162 -2.87 0.89 -4.20
CA HIS A 162 -3.60 -0.05 -5.06
C HIS A 162 -3.54 -1.50 -4.55
N ASP A 163 -2.98 -1.73 -3.36
CA ASP A 163 -3.07 -3.05 -2.74
C ASP A 163 -4.54 -3.31 -2.37
N LEU A 164 -5.00 -4.51 -2.72
CA LEU A 164 -6.37 -4.96 -2.47
C LEU A 164 -6.53 -5.38 -1.00
N ILE A 165 -7.68 -5.05 -0.42
CA ILE A 165 -8.11 -5.54 0.88
C ILE A 165 -8.98 -6.78 0.65
N ASP A 166 -8.36 -7.95 0.76
CA ASP A 166 -8.97 -9.24 0.39
C ASP A 166 -9.60 -10.01 1.56
N ASN A 167 -9.35 -9.59 2.80
CA ASN A 167 -9.89 -10.23 4.00
C ASN A 167 -10.19 -9.25 5.14
N PHE A 168 -11.03 -9.70 6.08
CA PHE A 168 -11.49 -8.90 7.20
C PHE A 168 -10.36 -8.44 8.13
N LYS A 169 -9.33 -9.27 8.35
CA LYS A 169 -8.20 -8.91 9.23
C LYS A 169 -7.46 -7.69 8.67
N ILE A 170 -7.12 -7.71 7.39
CA ILE A 170 -6.47 -6.59 6.70
C ILE A 170 -7.39 -5.36 6.69
N PHE A 171 -8.69 -5.54 6.43
CA PHE A 171 -9.67 -4.46 6.47
C PHE A 171 -9.74 -3.77 7.84
N ASN A 172 -9.80 -4.56 8.92
CA ASN A 172 -9.77 -4.07 10.29
C ASN A 172 -8.46 -3.33 10.60
N LEU A 173 -7.33 -3.90 10.19
CA LEU A 173 -6.00 -3.33 10.43
C LEU A 173 -5.83 -1.95 9.80
N TYR A 174 -6.21 -1.80 8.53
CA TYR A 174 -6.19 -0.50 7.84
C TYR A 174 -7.23 0.47 8.42
N SER A 175 -8.42 -0.01 8.78
CA SER A 175 -9.44 0.83 9.41
C SER A 175 -8.95 1.39 10.75
N GLN A 176 -8.35 0.56 11.60
CA GLN A 176 -7.77 0.98 12.87
C GLN A 176 -6.66 2.02 12.68
N ILE A 177 -5.74 1.78 11.75
CA ILE A 177 -4.62 2.71 11.56
C ILE A 177 -5.07 4.06 11.01
N PHE A 178 -6.04 4.09 10.09
CA PHE A 178 -6.62 5.33 9.58
C PHE A 178 -7.47 6.04 10.64
N SER A 179 -8.27 5.31 11.42
CA SER A 179 -9.01 5.86 12.57
C SER A 179 -8.08 6.64 13.50
N ASN A 180 -6.96 6.03 13.88
CA ASN A 180 -5.97 6.64 14.75
C ASN A 180 -5.24 7.82 14.09
N HIS A 181 -4.89 7.71 12.81
CA HIS A 181 -4.15 8.76 12.09
C HIS A 181 -4.99 10.02 11.86
N PHE A 182 -6.27 9.85 11.55
CA PHE A 182 -7.21 10.91 11.30
C PHE A 182 -7.98 11.34 12.55
N GLU A 183 -7.68 10.76 13.71
CA GLU A 183 -8.32 11.04 15.01
C GLU A 183 -9.85 10.84 15.00
N LEU A 184 -10.32 9.90 14.18
CA LEU A 184 -11.73 9.57 14.04
C LEU A 184 -12.09 8.39 14.95
N LYS A 185 -13.29 8.42 15.54
CA LYS A 185 -13.86 7.27 16.25
C LYS A 185 -14.48 6.33 15.22
N SER A 186 -13.88 5.16 15.00
CA SER A 186 -14.44 4.16 14.09
C SER A 186 -14.47 2.75 14.69
N SER A 187 -15.30 1.90 14.10
CA SER A 187 -15.41 0.48 14.42
C SER A 187 -15.71 -0.29 13.15
N VAL A 188 -15.21 -1.52 13.07
CA VAL A 188 -15.57 -2.45 12.00
C VAL A 188 -16.35 -3.63 12.56
N THR A 189 -17.25 -4.17 11.76
CA THR A 189 -18.04 -5.36 12.12
C THR A 189 -18.00 -6.34 10.96
N ASP A 190 -17.68 -7.59 11.29
CA ASP A 190 -17.78 -8.71 10.35
C ASP A 190 -19.24 -9.21 10.36
N LEU A 191 -20.02 -8.83 9.35
CA LEU A 191 -21.44 -9.21 9.26
C LEU A 191 -21.57 -10.67 8.78
N THR A 192 -20.76 -11.03 7.79
CA THR A 192 -20.62 -12.39 7.26
C THR A 192 -19.21 -12.54 6.69
N LEU A 193 -18.78 -13.77 6.34
CA LEU A 193 -17.44 -14.07 5.80
C LEU A 193 -16.94 -13.13 4.69
N ASN A 194 -17.84 -12.52 3.92
CA ASN A 194 -17.50 -11.62 2.84
C ASN A 194 -18.24 -10.28 2.87
N TRP A 195 -18.83 -9.90 4.00
CA TRP A 195 -19.52 -8.62 4.15
C TRP A 195 -19.07 -7.93 5.43
N TRP A 196 -18.41 -6.79 5.26
CA TRP A 196 -17.85 -6.01 6.35
C TRP A 196 -18.48 -4.62 6.38
N LEU A 197 -18.67 -4.12 7.60
CA LEU A 197 -19.25 -2.82 7.85
C LEU A 197 -18.23 -1.95 8.59
N LEU A 198 -17.84 -0.84 7.99
CA LEU A 198 -17.12 0.24 8.68
C LEU A 198 -18.11 1.28 9.18
N SER A 199 -17.99 1.65 10.44
CA SER A 199 -18.77 2.69 11.09
C SER A 199 -17.84 3.78 11.62
N ILE A 200 -18.04 5.03 11.20
CA ILE A 200 -17.29 6.21 11.66
C ILE A 200 -18.27 7.19 12.30
N SER A 201 -18.00 7.61 13.54
CA SER A 201 -18.80 8.62 14.24
C SER A 201 -18.20 10.01 14.03
N VAL A 202 -19.07 10.98 13.73
CA VAL A 202 -18.71 12.40 13.55
C VAL A 202 -19.64 13.24 14.42
N GLU A 203 -19.06 14.03 15.32
CA GLU A 203 -19.81 14.89 16.26
C GLU A 203 -20.12 16.25 15.61
N GLY A 204 -21.23 16.91 15.99
CA GLY A 204 -21.50 18.30 15.60
C GLY A 204 -21.96 18.52 14.15
N HIS A 205 -22.29 17.46 13.41
CA HIS A 205 -22.84 17.55 12.06
C HIS A 205 -24.28 17.04 12.01
N THR A 206 -25.04 17.48 11.01
CA THR A 206 -26.35 16.91 10.68
C THR A 206 -26.23 15.89 9.56
N GLN A 207 -27.20 14.98 9.47
CA GLN A 207 -27.22 13.95 8.42
C GLN A 207 -27.15 14.55 7.00
N SER A 208 -27.84 15.67 6.77
CA SER A 208 -27.88 16.36 5.47
C SER A 208 -26.53 16.97 5.09
N SER A 209 -25.84 17.59 6.04
CA SER A 209 -24.48 18.10 5.87
C SER A 209 -23.51 16.98 5.50
N ALA A 210 -23.50 15.87 6.26
CA ALA A 210 -22.64 14.73 6.01
C ALA A 210 -22.90 14.09 4.63
N LYS A 211 -24.17 13.91 4.23
CA LYS A 211 -24.52 13.39 2.89
C LYS A 211 -23.99 14.27 1.77
N SER A 212 -24.09 15.59 1.91
CA SER A 212 -23.62 16.53 0.89
C SER A 212 -22.10 16.43 0.67
N GLN A 213 -21.34 16.19 1.75
CA GLN A 213 -19.88 16.06 1.70
C GLN A 213 -19.41 14.68 1.21
N LEU A 214 -20.21 13.63 1.39
CA LEU A 214 -19.88 12.25 0.97
C LEU A 214 -20.14 11.94 -0.51
N LYS A 215 -20.82 12.82 -1.27
CA LYS A 215 -21.21 12.64 -2.70
C LYS A 215 -21.12 11.18 -3.20
N VAL A 216 -22.24 10.46 -3.10
CA VAL A 216 -22.42 9.01 -3.30
C VAL A 216 -21.70 8.39 -4.51
N GLY A 217 -21.43 9.14 -5.59
CA GLY A 217 -20.69 8.63 -6.77
C GLY A 217 -19.16 8.68 -6.70
N SER A 218 -18.56 9.18 -5.61
CA SER A 218 -17.14 9.51 -5.54
C SER A 218 -16.30 8.60 -4.65
N LEU A 219 -16.92 7.61 -3.99
CA LEU A 219 -16.28 6.63 -3.12
C LEU A 219 -16.29 5.28 -3.83
N LYS A 220 -15.33 5.07 -4.74
CA LYS A 220 -15.14 3.79 -5.42
C LYS A 220 -14.73 2.72 -4.40
N GLY A 221 -15.13 1.47 -4.64
CA GLY A 221 -14.73 0.32 -3.81
C GLY A 221 -15.68 -0.05 -2.67
N PHE A 222 -16.67 0.80 -2.37
CA PHE A 222 -17.71 0.51 -1.38
C PHE A 222 -19.03 0.16 -2.10
N ASP A 223 -19.73 -0.86 -1.62
CA ASP A 223 -21.03 -1.27 -2.16
C ASP A 223 -22.12 -0.26 -1.79
N ALA A 224 -22.06 0.25 -0.56
CA ALA A 224 -22.95 1.29 -0.07
C ALA A 224 -22.24 2.20 0.94
N VAL A 225 -22.57 3.50 0.90
CA VAL A 225 -22.17 4.45 1.94
C VAL A 225 -23.40 5.26 2.31
N TYR A 226 -23.76 5.24 3.58
CA TYR A 226 -24.94 5.93 4.09
C TYR A 226 -24.65 6.56 5.46
N THR A 227 -25.54 7.45 5.87
CA THR A 227 -25.41 8.19 7.14
C THR A 227 -26.66 8.02 7.96
N THR A 228 -26.48 7.87 9.27
CA THR A 228 -27.55 7.76 10.27
C THR A 228 -27.28 8.79 11.36
N GLU A 229 -28.33 9.45 11.83
CA GLU A 229 -28.24 10.42 12.93
C GLU A 229 -28.45 9.67 14.24
N ILE A 230 -27.55 9.88 15.20
CA ILE A 230 -27.59 9.27 16.52
C ILE A 230 -27.30 10.40 17.52
N GLU A 231 -28.36 10.87 18.17
CA GLU A 231 -28.31 11.99 19.13
C GLU A 231 -27.63 13.22 18.50
N ASP A 232 -26.52 13.69 19.09
CA ASP A 232 -25.75 14.85 18.65
C ASP A 232 -24.61 14.48 17.65
N SER A 233 -24.68 13.29 17.06
CA SER A 233 -23.66 12.77 16.16
C SER A 233 -24.26 12.16 14.88
N VAL A 234 -23.46 12.15 13.82
CA VAL A 234 -23.75 11.40 12.60
C VAL A 234 -22.83 10.20 12.53
N LYS A 235 -23.41 9.03 12.35
CA LYS A 235 -22.70 7.80 12.06
C LYS A 235 -22.68 7.56 10.56
N ILE A 236 -21.49 7.55 9.99
CA ILE A 236 -21.23 7.19 8.60
C ILE A 236 -20.98 5.68 8.56
N GLN A 237 -21.72 4.98 7.71
CA GLN A 237 -21.63 3.54 7.54
C GLN A 237 -21.24 3.23 6.10
N ALA A 238 -20.19 2.44 5.93
CA ALA A 238 -19.66 2.03 4.64
C ALA A 238 -19.59 0.50 4.58
N GLU A 239 -20.27 -0.07 3.60
CA GLU A 239 -20.35 -1.51 3.37
C GLU A 239 -19.35 -1.94 2.31
N VAL A 240 -18.69 -3.06 2.58
CA VAL A 240 -17.75 -3.72 1.67
C VAL A 240 -18.18 -5.18 1.55
N ILE A 241 -18.51 -5.60 0.34
CA ILE A 241 -18.84 -6.97 0.02
C ILE A 241 -17.72 -7.53 -0.85
N ALA A 242 -16.90 -8.40 -0.26
CA ALA A 242 -15.85 -9.12 -0.96
C ALA A 242 -16.49 -10.16 -1.92
N ARG A 243 -16.82 -9.75 -3.15
CA ARG A 243 -17.24 -10.62 -4.25
C ARG A 243 -16.26 -10.47 -5.42
N ASN A 244 -16.18 -11.50 -6.25
CA ASN A 244 -15.29 -11.58 -7.42
C ASN A 244 -15.23 -10.28 -8.24
N GLU A 245 -14.00 -9.93 -8.66
CA GLU A 245 -13.50 -8.91 -9.63
C GLU A 245 -14.11 -7.49 -9.68
N SER A 246 -15.40 -7.28 -9.38
CA SER A 246 -16.07 -5.98 -9.57
C SER A 246 -16.16 -5.10 -8.32
N SER A 247 -15.95 -5.63 -7.12
CA SER A 247 -16.08 -4.90 -5.84
C SER A 247 -14.87 -5.09 -4.91
N SER A 248 -13.66 -5.08 -5.46
CA SER A 248 -12.44 -5.13 -4.64
C SER A 248 -12.10 -3.75 -4.08
N LEU A 249 -12.12 -3.61 -2.75
CA LEU A 249 -11.70 -2.40 -2.07
C LEU A 249 -10.17 -2.28 -2.08
N GLU A 250 -9.66 -1.15 -2.54
CA GLU A 250 -8.24 -0.79 -2.42
C GLU A 250 -7.96 0.01 -1.16
N VAL A 251 -6.76 -0.12 -0.60
CA VAL A 251 -6.31 0.66 0.57
C VAL A 251 -6.44 2.17 0.34
N GLY A 252 -6.15 2.66 -0.87
CA GLY A 252 -6.30 4.05 -1.25
C GLY A 252 -7.73 4.56 -1.12
N GLN A 253 -8.71 3.75 -1.52
CA GLN A 253 -10.13 4.09 -1.44
C GLN A 253 -10.60 4.18 0.01
N LEU A 254 -10.13 3.26 0.87
CA LEU A 254 -10.39 3.30 2.30
C LEU A 254 -9.76 4.54 2.95
N ARG A 255 -8.50 4.85 2.62
CA ARG A 255 -7.82 6.07 3.09
C ARG A 255 -8.60 7.33 2.69
N ASP A 256 -9.05 7.39 1.45
CA ASP A 256 -9.77 8.55 0.91
C ASP A 256 -11.10 8.79 1.64
N LEU A 257 -11.79 7.71 2.06
CA LEU A 257 -12.98 7.83 2.92
C LEU A 257 -12.62 8.52 4.25
N PHE A 258 -11.64 7.98 5.00
CA PHE A 258 -11.24 8.56 6.28
C PHE A 258 -10.74 10.01 6.13
N GLN A 259 -9.95 10.30 5.10
CA GLN A 259 -9.45 11.65 4.83
C GLN A 259 -10.57 12.66 4.50
N ARG A 260 -11.66 12.21 3.87
CA ARG A 260 -12.82 13.07 3.62
C ARG A 260 -13.59 13.32 4.90
N VAL A 261 -13.86 12.27 5.68
CA VAL A 261 -14.57 12.40 6.95
C VAL A 261 -13.79 13.29 7.92
N SER A 262 -12.46 13.19 7.98
CA SER A 262 -11.62 14.02 8.85
C SER A 262 -11.59 15.51 8.48
N LYS A 263 -12.18 15.89 7.35
CA LYS A 263 -12.31 17.29 6.93
C LYS A 263 -13.65 17.90 7.34
N PHE A 264 -14.58 17.11 7.87
CA PHE A 264 -15.90 17.58 8.27
C PHE A 264 -15.75 18.61 9.39
N GLU A 265 -14.84 18.36 10.34
CA GLU A 265 -14.55 19.20 11.50
C GLU A 265 -13.82 20.53 11.18
N LYS A 266 -13.35 20.77 9.95
CA LYS A 266 -12.44 21.91 9.64
C LYS A 266 -13.10 23.10 8.93
N GLN A 267 -14.41 23.22 8.99
CA GLN A 267 -15.12 24.39 8.45
C GLN A 267 -15.69 25.23 9.59
N ASP A 268 -14.82 26.02 10.20
CA ASP A 268 -15.19 27.27 10.88
C ASP A 268 -15.24 28.43 9.87
#